data_AF-A0AA38NVA3-F1
#
_entry.id   AF-A0AA38NVA3-F1
#
_cell.length_a   1.000
_cell.length_b   1.000
_cell.length_c   1.000
_cell.angle_alpha   90.00
_cell.angle_beta   90.00
_cell.angle_gamma   90.00
#
_symmetry.space_group_name_H-M   'P 1'
#
loop_
_entity.id
_entity.type
_entity.pdbx_description
1 polymer ?
#
loop_
_entity_poly.entity_id
_entity_poly.type
_entity_poly.pdbx_seq_one_letter_code
_entity_poly.pdbx_strand_id
1 'polypeptide(L)' 'MWHNRFGHADVNMIHLMAKRGMVEGLEVSDFSLCGKCEVCMYSKAKRQPFDDIVVPSSEPLD' A
#
# COMPACT_ATOMS: atom_id res chain seq x y z
N MET A 1 -2.77 -15.49 -5.66
CA MET A 1 -2.01 -14.33 -5.18
C MET A 1 -1.51 -14.60 -3.76
N TRP A 2 -0.18 -14.68 -3.56
CA TRP A 2 0.46 -15.10 -2.30
C TRP A 2 0.30 -14.12 -1.13
N HIS A 3 0.17 -12.82 -1.41
CA HIS A 3 -0.04 -11.79 -0.38
C HIS A 3 -1.29 -12.07 0.47
N ASN A 4 -2.42 -12.46 -0.13
CA ASN A 4 -3.61 -12.85 0.62
C ASN A 4 -3.42 -14.17 1.39
N ARG A 5 -2.72 -15.15 0.80
CA ARG A 5 -2.50 -16.47 1.44
C ARG A 5 -1.65 -16.37 2.71
N PHE A 6 -0.71 -15.44 2.74
CA PHE A 6 0.12 -15.16 3.91
C PHE A 6 -0.49 -14.07 4.83
N GLY A 7 -1.80 -13.82 4.75
CA GLY A 7 -2.46 -12.88 5.66
C GLY A 7 -2.05 -11.43 5.43
N HIS A 8 -2.01 -11.00 4.17
CA HIS A 8 -1.59 -9.66 3.74
C HIS A 8 -0.11 -9.33 4.00
N ALA A 9 0.76 -10.34 3.92
CA ALA A 9 2.20 -10.17 4.09
C ALA A 9 2.81 -9.22 3.04
N ASP A 10 3.85 -8.48 3.43
CA ASP A 10 4.54 -7.54 2.54
C ASP A 10 5.06 -8.25 1.27
N VAL A 11 4.86 -7.62 0.11
CA VAL A 11 5.23 -8.23 -1.17
C VAL A 11 6.74 -8.42 -1.28
N ASN A 12 7.55 -7.51 -0.75
CA ASN A 12 9.00 -7.66 -0.71
C ASN A 12 9.43 -8.83 0.17
N MET A 13 8.72 -9.04 1.29
CA MET A 13 8.95 -10.21 2.15
C MET A 13 8.63 -11.50 1.40
N ILE A 14 7.56 -11.54 0.62
CA ILE A 14 7.19 -12.70 -0.20
C ILE A 14 8.25 -12.97 -1.28
N HIS A 15 8.75 -11.94 -1.96
CA HIS A 15 9.86 -12.08 -2.89
C HIS A 15 11.13 -12.58 -2.20
N LEU A 16 11.42 -12.09 -0.99
CA LEU A 16 12.57 -12.55 -0.21
C LEU A 16 12.44 -14.02 0.18
N MET A 17 11.26 -14.46 0.61
CA MET A 17 10.97 -15.86 0.93
C MET A 17 11.14 -16.76 -0.28
N ALA A 18 10.64 -16.32 -1.45
CA ALA A 18 10.80 -17.04 -2.71
C ALA A 18 12.28 -17.15 -3.11
N LYS A 19 13.01 -16.03 -3.09
CA LYS A 19 14.44 -15.97 -3.42
C LYS A 19 15.30 -16.85 -2.50
N ARG A 20 14.90 -16.98 -1.24
CA ARG A 20 15.62 -17.79 -0.23
C ARG A 20 15.17 -19.25 -0.19
N GLY A 21 14.18 -19.65 -1.01
CA GLY A 21 13.65 -21.01 -0.99
C GLY A 21 13.02 -21.39 0.36
N MET A 22 12.47 -20.41 1.08
CA MET A 22 11.92 -20.63 2.44
C MET A 22 10.58 -21.37 2.44
N VAL A 23 9.88 -21.39 1.30
CA VAL A 23 8.56 -22.02 1.15
C VAL A 23 8.57 -22.85 -0.13
N GLU A 24 8.25 -24.13 0.02
CA GLU A 24 8.13 -25.05 -1.11
C GLU A 24 6.95 -24.65 -2.01
N GLY A 25 7.17 -24.63 -3.33
CA GLY A 25 6.14 -24.27 -4.31
C GLY A 25 5.79 -22.78 -4.37
N LEU A 26 6.56 -21.90 -3.69
CA LEU A 26 6.39 -20.45 -3.78
C LEU A 26 6.94 -19.92 -5.10
N GLU A 27 6.14 -20.02 -6.16
CA GLU A 27 6.43 -19.38 -7.44
C GLU A 27 5.91 -17.94 -7.45
N VAL A 28 6.82 -16.99 -7.58
CA VAL A 28 6.52 -15.56 -7.69
C VAL A 28 7.07 -15.08 -9.01
N SER A 29 6.19 -14.87 -9.97
CA SER A 29 6.52 -14.27 -11.26
C SER A 29 6.76 -12.76 -11.09
N ASP A 30 7.67 -12.17 -11.86
CA ASP A 30 8.06 -10.73 -11.87
C ASP A 30 6.95 -9.77 -12.35
N PHE A 31 5.68 -10.11 -12.12
CA PHE A 31 4.59 -9.22 -12.45
C PHE A 31 4.71 -7.97 -11.59
N SER A 32 5.09 -6.88 -12.25
CA SER A 32 4.86 -5.52 -11.79
C SER A 32 3.46 -5.49 -11.19
N LEU A 33 3.44 -5.32 -9.86
CA LEU A 33 2.29 -5.32 -8.96
C LEU A 33 0.98 -5.07 -9.69
N CYS A 34 0.22 -6.13 -9.94
CA CYS A 34 -1.18 -6.03 -10.36
C CYS A 34 -1.96 -5.38 -9.22
N GLY A 35 -2.01 -4.05 -9.20
CA GLY A 35 -2.75 -3.24 -8.23
C GLY A 35 -2.21 -3.29 -6.78
N LYS A 36 -2.71 -2.36 -5.97
CA LYS A 36 -2.58 -2.41 -4.51
C LYS A 36 -3.71 -3.28 -3.96
N CYS A 37 -3.45 -4.06 -2.91
CA CYS A 37 -4.50 -4.79 -2.22
C CYS A 37 -5.46 -3.80 -1.54
N GLU A 38 -6.74 -3.83 -1.91
CA GLU A 38 -7.79 -2.96 -1.39
C GLU A 38 -7.87 -3.00 0.15
N VAL A 39 -7.86 -4.20 0.74
CA VAL A 39 -7.89 -4.39 2.20
C VAL A 39 -6.69 -3.73 2.88
N CYS A 40 -5.49 -3.87 2.30
CA CYS A 40 -4.30 -3.19 2.81
C CYS A 40 -4.39 -1.67 2.71
N MET A 41 -4.98 -1.16 1.62
CA MET A 41 -5.16 0.27 1.43
C MET A 41 -6.06 0.86 2.52
N TYR A 42 -7.19 0.22 2.82
CA TYR A 42 -8.11 0.73 3.84
C TYR A 42 -7.59 0.51 5.27
N SER A 43 -6.97 -0.65 5.55
CA SER A 43 -6.47 -0.96 6.89
C SER A 43 -5.20 -0.20 7.29
N LYS A 44 -4.35 0.17 6.33
CA LYS A 44 -3.11 0.95 6.56
C LYS A 44 -3.26 2.41 6.14
N ALA A 45 -4.48 2.87 5.84
CA ALA A 45 -4.74 4.27 5.56
C ALA A 45 -4.31 5.11 6.75
N LYS A 46 -3.48 6.13 6.51
CA LYS A 46 -3.15 7.13 7.52
C LYS A 46 -4.29 8.13 7.59
N ARG A 47 -4.63 8.58 8.79
CA ARG A 47 -5.59 9.68 8.98
C ARG A 47 -5.07 10.90 8.22
N GLN A 48 -5.87 11.42 7.30
CA GLN A 48 -5.56 12.67 6.63
C GLN A 48 -5.56 13.80 7.69
N PRO A 49 -4.54 14.67 7.70
CA PRO A 49 -4.58 15.89 8.51
C PRO A 49 -5.81 16.73 8.17
N PHE A 50 -6.22 17.58 9.10
CA PHE A 50 -7.23 18.59 8.80
C PHE A 50 -6.64 19.63 7.85
N ASP A 51 -7.48 20.18 6.99
CA ASP A 51 -7.10 21.32 6.15
C ASP A 51 -6.81 22.54 7.02
N ASP A 52 -5.92 23.41 6.53
CA ASP A 52 -5.62 24.67 7.20
C ASP A 52 -6.86 25.56 7.27
N ILE A 53 -6.93 26.38 8.31
CA ILE A 53 -7.99 27.37 8.47
C ILE A 53 -7.83 28.40 7.35
N VAL A 54 -8.73 28.37 6.36
CA VAL A 54 -8.81 29.38 5.32
C VAL A 54 -9.43 30.64 5.93
N VAL A 55 -8.61 31.67 6.15
CA VAL A 55 -9.10 33.01 6.49
C VAL A 55 -9.40 33.73 5.18
N PRO A 56 -10.67 34.10 4.89
CA PRO A 56 -11.00 34.84 3.69
C PRO A 56 -10.28 36.20 3.69
N SER A 57 -9.68 36.57 2.56
CA SER A 57 -9.18 37.95 2.39
C SER A 57 -10.37 38.90 2.39
N SER A 58 -10.35 39.87 3.30
CA SER A 58 -11.30 40.98 3.34
C SER A 58 -10.87 42.15 2.47
N GLU A 59 -9.73 42.05 1.78
CA GLU A 59 -9.25 43.12 0.91
C GLU A 59 -10.08 43.14 -0.38
N PRO A 60 -10.65 44.31 -0.76
CA PRO A 60 -11.32 44.45 -2.04
C PRO A 60 -10.31 44.26 -3.17
N LEU A 61 -10.75 43.60 -4.25
CA LEU A 61 -9.98 43.50 -5.48
C LEU A 61 -9.94 44.89 -6.13
N ASP A 62 -8.73 45.42 -6.35
CA ASP A 62 -8.48 46.68 -7.06
C ASP A 62 -8.94 46.62 -8.54
#